data_AF-A0A7S1IXI7-F1
#
_entry.id   AF-A0A7S1IXI7-F1
#
_cell.length_a   1.000
_cell.length_b   1.000
_cell.length_c   1.000
_cell.angle_alpha   90.00
_cell.angle_beta   90.00
_cell.angle_gamma   90.00
#
_symmetry.space_group_name_H-M   'P 1'
#
loop_
_entity.id
_entity.type
_entity.pdbx_description
1 polymer ?
#
loop_
_entity_poly.entity_id
_entity_poly.type
_entity_poly.pdbx_seq_one_letter_code
_entity_poly.pdbx_strand_id
1 'polypeptide(L)'
;GPRIATMGLHHGGGLAALGAALRQPSVMVACVGGSVTAGTNAAAGPFSGYLEAWLRQRLPQQLVQVWNGGRPADTVFGVMAAGVPENASIVIIELSLNCGSQLEAFLRQQLLARRAVVILNWLTLWGNFGSHCQGQWVALAVYYGVPLVDMESALFHARRRPAVRRLYPAGRD
;
A
#
# COMPACT_ATOMS: atom_id res chain seq x y z
N GLY A 1 3.61 -15.81 11.22
CA GLY A 1 3.58 -14.71 12.21
C GLY A 1 5.00 -14.36 12.62
N PRO A 2 5.17 -13.22 13.29
CA PRO A 2 6.20 -12.16 13.15
C PRO A 2 7.12 -12.14 11.90
N ARG A 3 7.81 -13.23 11.56
CA ARG A 3 8.87 -13.24 10.53
C ARG A 3 8.39 -12.88 9.11
N ILE A 4 7.16 -13.22 8.75
CA ILE A 4 6.59 -12.88 7.42
C ILE A 4 6.27 -11.38 7.34
N ALA A 5 5.79 -10.78 8.43
CA ALA A 5 5.46 -9.36 8.46
C ALA A 5 6.72 -8.49 8.37
N THR A 6 7.82 -8.90 9.02
CA THR A 6 9.11 -8.20 8.89
C THR A 6 9.72 -8.34 7.50
N MET A 7 9.48 -9.46 6.81
CA MET A 7 9.93 -9.64 5.42
C MET A 7 9.15 -8.76 4.42
N GLY A 8 7.94 -8.34 4.77
CA GLY A 8 7.20 -7.36 3.98
C GLY A 8 7.66 -5.93 4.18
N LEU A 9 8.45 -5.61 5.21
CA LEU A 9 8.97 -4.25 5.39
C LEU A 9 10.25 -4.09 4.58
N HIS A 10 10.12 -3.54 3.37
CA HIS A 10 11.27 -3.35 2.47
C HIS A 10 12.09 -2.11 2.85
N HIS A 11 11.41 -1.02 3.23
CA HIS A 11 12.05 0.19 3.72
C HIS A 11 11.28 0.73 4.92
N GLY A 12 11.96 0.94 6.05
CA GLY A 12 11.34 1.42 7.29
C GLY A 12 10.91 2.88 7.24
N GLY A 13 11.65 3.71 6.49
CA GLY A 13 11.42 5.15 6.39
C GLY A 13 11.48 5.90 7.74
N GLY A 14 11.14 7.18 7.68
CA GLY A 14 10.91 8.03 8.84
C GLY A 14 9.50 7.83 9.39
N LEU A 15 9.38 7.16 10.53
CA LEU A 15 8.08 6.86 11.14
C LEU A 15 7.47 8.02 11.95
N ALA A 16 8.18 9.15 12.08
CA ALA A 16 7.74 10.27 12.91
C ALA A 16 6.39 10.85 12.46
N ALA A 17 6.21 11.08 11.15
CA ALA A 17 4.98 11.60 10.59
C ALA A 17 3.81 10.61 10.77
N LEU A 18 4.04 9.32 10.51
CA LEU A 18 3.05 8.27 10.71
C LEU A 18 2.63 8.15 12.19
N GLY A 19 3.61 8.14 13.10
CA GLY A 19 3.34 8.12 14.53
C GLY A 19 2.59 9.36 15.01
N ALA A 20 2.87 10.54 14.45
CA ALA A 20 2.13 11.76 14.76
C ALA A 20 0.69 11.70 14.25
N ALA A 21 0.46 11.22 13.02
CA ALA A 21 -0.87 11.04 12.45
C ALA A 21 -1.72 10.06 13.28
N LEU A 22 -1.13 8.93 13.70
CA LEU A 22 -1.80 7.91 14.53
C LEU A 22 -2.08 8.35 15.97
N ARG A 23 -1.58 9.51 16.42
CA ARG A 23 -1.90 10.08 17.74
C ARG A 23 -3.00 11.14 17.68
N GLN A 24 -3.49 11.48 16.49
CA GLN A 24 -4.57 12.45 16.33
C GLN A 24 -5.89 11.89 16.88
N PRO A 25 -6.79 12.74 17.42
CA PRO A 25 -8.11 12.29 17.89
C PRO A 25 -8.98 11.69 16.77
N SER A 26 -8.75 12.13 15.53
CA SER A 26 -9.38 11.60 14.33
C SER A 26 -8.30 11.19 13.33
N VAL A 27 -8.40 9.98 12.81
CA VAL A 27 -7.45 9.39 11.86
C VAL A 27 -8.21 9.04 10.59
N MET A 28 -7.93 9.77 9.52
CA MET A 28 -8.40 9.46 8.17
C MET A 28 -7.24 8.87 7.37
N VAL A 29 -7.39 7.62 6.94
CA VAL A 29 -6.44 6.96 6.03
C VAL A 29 -7.01 6.91 4.63
N ALA A 30 -6.33 7.54 3.67
CA ALA A 30 -6.67 7.43 2.27
C ALA A 30 -5.85 6.29 1.62
N CYS A 31 -6.52 5.26 1.12
CA CYS A 31 -5.90 4.23 0.29
C CYS A 31 -6.10 4.61 -1.18
N VAL A 32 -4.99 4.77 -1.91
CA VAL A 32 -4.96 5.34 -3.25
C VAL A 32 -4.29 4.35 -4.18
N GLY A 33 -4.96 3.94 -5.25
CA GLY A 33 -4.39 2.93 -6.13
C GLY A 33 -5.27 2.44 -7.25
N GLY A 34 -4.87 1.32 -7.84
CA GLY A 34 -5.55 0.69 -8.97
C GLY A 34 -6.69 -0.24 -8.58
N SER A 35 -6.90 -1.28 -9.39
CA SER A 35 -7.92 -2.31 -9.18
C SER A 35 -7.75 -3.11 -7.88
N VAL A 36 -6.52 -3.32 -7.43
CA VAL A 36 -6.23 -4.00 -6.16
C VAL A 36 -6.74 -3.16 -4.99
N THR A 37 -6.42 -1.87 -4.95
CA THR A 37 -6.99 -0.94 -3.98
C THR A 37 -8.51 -0.90 -4.03
N ALA A 38 -9.10 -0.87 -5.22
CA ALA A 38 -10.55 -0.89 -5.40
C ALA A 38 -11.20 -2.20 -4.89
N GLY A 39 -10.41 -3.25 -4.65
CA GLY A 39 -10.92 -4.58 -4.29
C GLY A 39 -11.50 -5.35 -5.47
N THR A 40 -11.08 -5.04 -6.71
CA THR A 40 -11.51 -5.81 -7.89
C THR A 40 -11.16 -7.29 -7.70
N ASN A 41 -12.15 -8.16 -7.87
CA ASN A 41 -12.06 -9.61 -7.67
C ASN A 41 -11.76 -10.07 -6.22
N ALA A 42 -11.81 -9.17 -5.23
CA ALA A 42 -11.64 -9.55 -3.84
C ALA A 42 -12.95 -10.09 -3.25
N ALA A 43 -13.08 -11.42 -3.15
CA ALA A 43 -14.27 -12.08 -2.59
C ALA A 43 -14.58 -11.64 -1.15
N ALA A 44 -13.57 -11.23 -0.41
CA ALA A 44 -13.67 -10.85 0.99
C ALA A 44 -13.63 -9.32 1.21
N GLY A 45 -13.73 -8.54 0.12
CA GLY A 45 -13.69 -7.08 0.13
C GLY A 45 -12.27 -6.49 -0.01
N PRO A 46 -12.17 -5.16 -0.20
CA PRO A 46 -10.90 -4.48 -0.40
C PRO A 46 -10.03 -4.50 0.87
N PHE A 47 -8.70 -4.44 0.70
CA PHE A 47 -7.77 -4.41 1.85
C PHE A 47 -8.02 -3.21 2.78
N SER A 48 -8.56 -2.10 2.25
CA SER A 48 -8.89 -0.91 3.03
C SER A 48 -9.90 -1.20 4.15
N GLY A 49 -10.85 -2.12 3.94
CA GLY A 49 -11.82 -2.51 4.97
C GLY A 49 -11.16 -3.31 6.11
N TYR A 50 -10.22 -4.18 5.78
CA TYR A 50 -9.41 -4.90 6.78
C TYR A 50 -8.51 -3.96 7.56
N LEU A 51 -7.91 -2.98 6.88
CA LEU A 51 -7.11 -1.94 7.51
C LEU A 51 -7.97 -1.12 8.49
N GLU A 52 -9.18 -0.72 8.10
CA GLU A 52 -10.09 0.00 8.98
C GLU A 52 -10.43 -0.80 10.24
N ALA A 53 -10.83 -2.07 10.08
CA ALA A 53 -11.14 -2.94 11.20
C ALA A 53 -9.94 -3.09 12.15
N TRP A 54 -8.74 -3.29 11.59
CA TRP A 54 -7.51 -3.40 12.36
C TRP A 54 -7.18 -2.10 13.11
N LEU A 55 -7.30 -0.94 12.46
CA LEU A 55 -7.05 0.36 13.08
C LEU A 55 -8.04 0.66 14.21
N ARG A 56 -9.33 0.39 14.00
CA ARG A 56 -10.36 0.55 15.06
C ARG A 56 -10.08 -0.32 16.27
N GLN A 57 -9.55 -1.53 16.07
CA GLN A 57 -9.13 -2.40 17.18
C GLN A 57 -7.92 -1.83 17.93
N ARG A 58 -6.98 -1.19 17.23
CA ARG A 58 -5.72 -0.67 17.81
C ARG A 58 -5.84 0.73 18.39
N LEU A 59 -6.81 1.50 17.92
CA LEU A 59 -7.02 2.90 18.26
C LEU A 59 -8.47 3.09 18.78
N PRO A 60 -8.90 2.37 19.83
CA PRO A 60 -10.30 2.32 20.24
C PRO A 60 -10.85 3.66 20.76
N GLN A 61 -9.97 4.62 21.07
CA GLN A 61 -10.33 5.94 21.57
C GLN A 61 -10.35 7.01 20.46
N GLN A 62 -10.01 6.66 19.22
CA GLN A 62 -9.92 7.59 18.10
C GLN A 62 -11.07 7.38 17.12
N LEU A 63 -11.48 8.45 16.44
CA LEU A 63 -12.36 8.35 15.29
C LEU A 63 -11.54 7.88 14.08
N VAL A 64 -11.64 6.59 13.73
CA VAL A 64 -10.94 6.01 12.58
C VAL A 64 -11.87 5.96 11.37
N GLN A 65 -11.40 6.50 10.25
CA GLN A 65 -12.03 6.39 8.94
C GLN A 65 -10.98 5.93 7.92
N VAL A 66 -11.38 5.04 7.01
CA VAL A 66 -10.54 4.66 5.87
C VAL A 66 -11.29 4.96 4.59
N TRP A 67 -10.73 5.83 3.77
CA TRP A 67 -11.23 6.14 2.44
C TRP A 67 -10.57 5.25 1.40
N ASN A 68 -11.36 4.59 0.56
CA ASN A 68 -10.89 3.80 -0.56
C ASN A 68 -11.02 4.62 -1.86
N GLY A 69 -9.89 5.06 -2.39
CA GLY A 69 -9.77 5.78 -3.65
C GLY A 69 -9.33 4.92 -4.83
N GLY A 70 -9.48 3.60 -4.72
CA GLY A 70 -9.07 2.67 -5.77
C GLY A 70 -9.85 2.87 -7.06
N ARG A 71 -9.14 2.95 -8.20
CA ARG A 71 -9.75 3.10 -9.52
C ARG A 71 -9.27 1.98 -10.47
N PRO A 72 -10.12 1.01 -10.81
CA PRO A 72 -9.76 -0.07 -11.72
C PRO A 72 -9.34 0.45 -13.10
N ALA A 73 -8.32 -0.17 -13.69
CA ALA A 73 -7.76 0.19 -15.00
C ALA A 73 -7.30 1.65 -15.15
N ASP A 74 -7.16 2.39 -14.04
CA ASP A 74 -6.74 3.78 -14.08
C ASP A 74 -5.20 3.90 -14.08
N THR A 75 -4.72 4.99 -14.66
CA THR A 75 -3.32 5.37 -14.59
C THR A 75 -3.06 6.14 -13.30
N VAL A 76 -1.78 6.34 -12.96
CA VAL A 76 -1.37 7.28 -11.91
C VAL A 76 -2.08 8.63 -12.06
N PHE A 77 -2.26 9.10 -13.29
CA PHE A 77 -2.91 10.37 -13.57
C PHE A 77 -4.37 10.42 -13.14
N GLY A 78 -5.19 9.41 -13.46
CA GLY A 78 -6.61 9.45 -13.07
C GLY A 78 -6.80 9.26 -11.57
N VAL A 79 -5.87 8.59 -10.91
CA VAL A 79 -5.78 8.52 -9.45
C VAL A 79 -5.40 9.87 -8.84
N MET A 80 -4.45 10.61 -9.43
CA MET A 80 -4.14 11.98 -9.02
C MET A 80 -5.35 12.92 -9.20
N ALA A 81 -6.04 12.81 -10.34
CA ALA A 81 -7.21 13.62 -10.66
C ALA A 81 -8.41 13.34 -9.74
N ALA A 82 -8.49 12.14 -9.15
CA ALA A 82 -9.48 11.80 -8.13
C ALA A 82 -9.37 12.66 -6.87
N GLY A 83 -8.16 13.13 -6.59
CA GLY A 83 -7.82 13.79 -5.33
C GLY A 83 -7.70 12.82 -4.16
N VAL A 84 -7.12 13.34 -3.08
CA VAL A 84 -7.05 12.68 -1.77
C VAL A 84 -7.82 13.56 -0.80
N PRO A 85 -8.75 13.02 0.02
CA PRO A 85 -9.53 13.80 0.96
C PRO A 85 -8.65 14.78 1.76
N GLU A 86 -9.09 16.03 1.86
CA GLU A 86 -8.28 17.09 2.48
C GLU A 86 -7.88 16.74 3.91
N ASN A 87 -8.80 16.13 4.65
CA ASN A 87 -8.62 15.69 6.04
C ASN A 87 -7.82 14.38 6.19
N ALA A 88 -7.36 13.76 5.11
CA ALA A 88 -6.51 12.56 5.20
C ALA A 88 -5.18 12.89 5.88
N SER A 89 -4.93 12.27 7.03
CA SER A 89 -3.67 12.40 7.77
C SER A 89 -2.64 11.35 7.36
N ILE A 90 -3.11 10.23 6.81
CA ILE A 90 -2.29 9.13 6.27
C ILE A 90 -2.72 8.84 4.85
N VAL A 91 -1.76 8.66 3.93
CA VAL A 91 -1.99 8.19 2.56
C VAL A 91 -1.21 6.91 2.33
N ILE A 92 -1.90 5.86 1.92
CA ILE A 92 -1.31 4.61 1.45
C ILE A 92 -1.39 4.60 -0.07
N ILE A 93 -0.25 4.50 -0.74
CA ILE A 93 -0.16 4.49 -2.20
C ILE A 93 0.13 3.07 -2.68
N GLU A 94 -0.79 2.50 -3.44
CA GLU A 94 -0.69 1.17 -4.06
C GLU A 94 -0.84 1.31 -5.58
N LEU A 95 0.27 1.55 -6.25
CA LEU A 95 0.33 1.74 -7.71
C LEU A 95 1.54 0.99 -8.28
N SER A 96 1.98 -0.07 -7.62
CA SER A 96 3.14 -0.85 -8.07
C SER A 96 2.93 -1.54 -9.40
N LEU A 97 1.67 -1.88 -9.70
CA LEU A 97 1.26 -2.48 -10.96
C LEU A 97 0.95 -1.43 -12.04
N ASN A 98 0.90 -0.15 -11.66
CA ASN A 98 0.53 0.97 -12.50
C ASN A 98 1.74 1.91 -12.61
N CYS A 99 2.63 1.59 -13.55
CA CYS A 99 3.81 2.40 -13.86
C CYS A 99 3.43 3.81 -14.37
N GLY A 100 4.25 4.82 -14.05
CA GLY A 100 4.09 6.16 -14.61
C GLY A 100 5.15 7.15 -14.12
N SER A 101 5.53 8.12 -14.95
CA SER A 101 6.48 9.17 -14.58
C SER A 101 5.91 10.17 -13.56
N GLN A 102 4.59 10.17 -13.36
CA GLN A 102 3.90 11.08 -12.43
C GLN A 102 3.94 10.62 -10.97
N LEU A 103 4.48 9.42 -10.69
CA LEU A 103 4.50 8.83 -9.35
C LEU A 103 5.23 9.70 -8.33
N GLU A 104 6.41 10.20 -8.70
CA GLU A 104 7.19 11.08 -7.84
C GLU A 104 6.45 12.40 -7.55
N ALA A 105 5.85 13.00 -8.58
CA ALA A 105 5.09 14.23 -8.41
C ALA A 105 3.92 14.05 -7.42
N PHE A 106 3.21 12.94 -7.53
CA PHE A 106 2.13 12.60 -6.59
C PHE A 106 2.64 12.39 -5.17
N LEU A 107 3.72 11.62 -5.00
CA LEU A 107 4.36 11.41 -3.68
C LEU A 107 4.77 12.75 -3.05
N ARG A 108 5.46 13.61 -3.81
CA ARG A 108 5.88 14.93 -3.35
C ARG A 108 4.69 15.79 -2.94
N GLN A 109 3.60 15.77 -3.70
CA GLN A 109 2.38 16.49 -3.36
C GLN A 109 1.83 16.07 -1.98
N GLN A 110 1.80 14.77 -1.67
CA GLN A 110 1.32 14.28 -0.37
C GLN A 110 2.25 14.69 0.78
N LEU A 111 3.56 14.64 0.56
CA LEU A 111 4.55 15.06 1.55
C LEU A 111 4.50 16.57 1.81
N LEU A 112 4.33 17.39 0.77
CA LEU A 112 4.16 18.84 0.90
C LEU A 112 2.87 19.19 1.63
N ALA A 113 1.81 18.39 1.47
CA ALA A 113 0.58 18.48 2.26
C ALA A 113 0.76 17.99 3.72
N ARG A 114 1.99 17.67 4.15
CA ARG A 114 2.35 17.19 5.50
C ARG A 114 1.60 15.94 5.94
N ARG A 115 1.22 15.09 4.97
CA ARG A 115 0.58 13.81 5.24
C ARG A 115 1.64 12.76 5.55
N ALA A 116 1.32 11.80 6.42
CA ALA A 116 2.12 10.59 6.52
C ALA A 116 1.87 9.74 5.26
N VAL A 117 2.93 9.32 4.58
CA VAL A 117 2.81 8.51 3.36
C VAL A 117 3.40 7.13 3.60
N VAL A 118 2.70 6.09 3.14
CA VAL A 118 3.19 4.71 3.10
C VAL A 118 3.03 4.21 1.67
N ILE A 119 4.08 3.59 1.12
CA ILE A 119 4.02 2.92 -0.18
C ILE A 119 3.71 1.44 0.06
N LEU A 120 2.71 0.92 -0.64
CA LEU A 120 2.36 -0.49 -0.66
C LEU A 120 2.67 -1.05 -2.05
N ASN A 121 3.66 -1.93 -2.12
CA ASN A 121 4.03 -2.63 -3.34
C ASN A 121 3.28 -3.97 -3.39
N TRP A 122 2.37 -4.10 -4.35
CA TRP A 122 1.62 -5.33 -4.62
C TRP A 122 2.33 -6.25 -5.62
N LEU A 123 2.09 -7.55 -5.48
CA LEU A 123 2.64 -8.62 -6.32
C LEU A 123 1.65 -9.00 -7.44
N THR A 124 2.15 -9.25 -8.66
CA THR A 124 1.42 -10.09 -9.62
C THR A 124 1.85 -11.54 -9.48
N LEU A 125 0.88 -12.45 -9.40
CA LEU A 125 1.15 -13.89 -9.36
C LEU A 125 1.32 -14.50 -10.76
N TRP A 126 1.29 -13.67 -11.81
CA TRP A 126 1.11 -14.05 -13.22
C TRP A 126 2.43 -14.20 -14.00
N GLY A 127 3.46 -14.81 -13.39
CA GLY A 127 4.67 -15.27 -14.09
C GLY A 127 5.64 -14.18 -14.58
N ASN A 128 5.21 -12.93 -14.76
CA ASN A 128 6.09 -11.81 -15.08
C ASN A 128 6.70 -11.21 -13.81
N PHE A 129 7.57 -11.98 -13.16
CA PHE A 129 8.48 -11.46 -12.15
C PHE A 129 9.40 -10.42 -12.82
N GLY A 130 9.40 -9.18 -12.34
CA GLY A 130 10.31 -8.13 -12.82
C GLY A 130 9.75 -7.15 -13.87
N SER A 131 8.49 -7.27 -14.31
CA SER A 131 7.89 -6.29 -15.23
C SER A 131 7.19 -5.10 -14.53
N HIS A 132 7.45 -4.89 -13.24
CA HIS A 132 6.78 -3.86 -12.42
C HIS A 132 7.71 -2.70 -12.10
N CYS A 133 7.12 -1.54 -11.83
CA CYS A 133 7.85 -0.35 -11.39
C CYS A 133 8.29 -0.42 -9.92
N GLN A 134 8.43 -1.62 -9.35
CA GLN A 134 8.88 -1.83 -7.98
C GLN A 134 10.24 -1.19 -7.73
N GLY A 135 11.19 -1.31 -8.65
CA GLY A 135 12.50 -0.67 -8.52
C GLY A 135 12.39 0.85 -8.39
N GLN A 136 11.48 1.48 -9.13
CA GLN A 136 11.21 2.93 -9.02
C GLN A 136 10.59 3.27 -7.67
N TRP A 137 9.62 2.49 -7.19
CA TRP A 137 9.00 2.69 -5.88
C TRP A 137 9.98 2.55 -4.71
N VAL A 138 10.87 1.56 -4.77
CA VAL A 138 11.94 1.39 -3.77
C VAL A 138 12.89 2.58 -3.79
N ALA A 139 13.33 3.02 -4.98
CA ALA A 139 14.20 4.18 -5.10
C ALA A 139 13.54 5.45 -4.53
N LEU A 140 12.27 5.71 -4.85
CA LEU A 140 11.51 6.83 -4.31
C LEU A 140 11.31 6.71 -2.80
N ALA A 141 10.98 5.51 -2.29
CA ALA A 141 10.78 5.30 -0.87
C ALA A 141 12.04 5.62 -0.06
N VAL A 142 13.20 5.17 -0.53
CA VAL A 142 14.50 5.46 0.08
C VAL A 142 14.83 6.95 -0.04
N TYR A 143 14.66 7.55 -1.22
CA TYR A 143 15.00 8.95 -1.46
C TYR A 143 14.18 9.91 -0.59
N TYR A 144 12.87 9.67 -0.46
CA TYR A 144 11.97 10.48 0.36
C TYR A 144 11.88 10.03 1.82
N GLY A 145 12.52 8.92 2.18
CA GLY A 145 12.46 8.35 3.53
C GLY A 145 11.05 7.94 3.95
N VAL A 146 10.24 7.40 3.04
CA VAL A 146 8.86 6.97 3.34
C VAL A 146 8.76 5.46 3.50
N PRO A 147 8.00 4.93 4.48
CA PRO A 147 7.86 3.49 4.65
C PRO A 147 7.37 2.79 3.39
N LEU A 148 7.99 1.66 3.04
CA LEU A 148 7.56 0.78 1.95
C LEU A 148 7.28 -0.62 2.46
N VAL A 149 6.05 -1.07 2.23
CA VAL A 149 5.62 -2.45 2.48
C VAL A 149 5.54 -3.18 1.15
N ASP A 150 6.31 -4.25 1.02
CA ASP A 150 6.38 -5.10 -0.15
C ASP A 150 5.69 -6.44 0.07
N MET A 151 4.53 -6.59 -0.57
CA MET A 151 3.74 -7.82 -0.53
C MET A 151 4.40 -8.95 -1.31
N GLU A 152 5.24 -8.66 -2.29
CA GLU A 152 5.99 -9.69 -3.00
C GLU A 152 6.94 -10.41 -2.05
N SER A 153 7.80 -9.66 -1.35
CA SER A 153 8.69 -10.22 -0.34
C SER A 153 7.93 -11.01 0.72
N ALA A 154 6.82 -10.47 1.25
CA ALA A 154 6.00 -11.17 2.24
C ALA A 154 5.40 -12.49 1.71
N LEU A 155 4.80 -12.48 0.52
CA LEU A 155 4.06 -13.61 -0.04
C LEU A 155 4.97 -14.66 -0.69
N PHE A 156 6.06 -14.25 -1.34
CA PHE A 156 7.04 -15.16 -1.91
C PHE A 156 7.67 -16.04 -0.82
N HIS A 157 8.03 -15.44 0.31
CA HIS A 157 8.52 -16.20 1.46
C HIS A 157 7.44 -17.10 2.09
N ALA A 158 6.17 -16.68 2.05
CA ALA A 158 5.07 -17.53 2.48
C ALA A 158 4.87 -18.75 1.55
N ARG A 159 5.01 -18.59 0.23
CA ARG A 159 4.89 -19.67 -0.79
C ARG A 159 5.91 -20.79 -0.62
N ARG A 160 7.10 -20.49 -0.09
CA ARG A 160 8.11 -21.53 0.25
C ARG A 160 7.65 -22.44 1.41
N ARG A 161 6.53 -22.16 2.08
CA ARG A 161 5.96 -23.04 3.10
C ARG A 161 5.05 -24.11 2.45
N PRO A 162 5.15 -25.38 2.87
CA PRO A 162 4.37 -26.49 2.29
C PRO A 162 2.85 -26.25 2.24
N ALA A 163 2.29 -25.57 3.24
CA ALA A 163 0.85 -25.30 3.33
C ALA A 163 0.36 -24.27 2.28
N VAL A 164 1.19 -23.28 1.92
CA VAL A 164 0.85 -22.24 0.94
C VAL A 164 1.09 -22.73 -0.49
N ARG A 165 2.07 -23.62 -0.69
CA ARG A 165 2.36 -24.26 -1.98
C ARG A 165 1.15 -25.03 -2.56
N ARG A 166 0.22 -25.49 -1.70
CA ARG A 166 -1.03 -26.13 -2.13
C ARG A 166 -2.07 -25.14 -2.68
N LEU A 167 -2.05 -23.89 -2.21
CA LEU A 167 -2.98 -22.83 -2.66
C LEU A 167 -2.48 -22.13 -3.92
N TYR A 168 -1.16 -22.19 -4.16
CA TYR A 168 -0.51 -21.65 -5.35
C TYR A 168 0.48 -22.69 -5.88
N PRO A 169 0.01 -23.78 -6.52
CA PRO A 169 0.90 -24.69 -7.21
C PRO A 169 1.71 -23.87 -8.22
N ALA A 170 3.02 -24.11 -8.28
CA ALA A 170 3.85 -23.47 -9.30
C ALA A 170 3.17 -23.70 -10.65
N GLY A 171 2.81 -22.61 -11.34
CA GLY A 171 2.39 -22.71 -12.73
C GLY A 171 3.47 -23.48 -13.47
N ARG A 172 3.08 -24.44 -14.31
CA ARG A 172 4.02 -25.22 -15.11
C ARG A 172 4.86 -24.23 -15.90
N ASP A 173 6.16 -24.24 -15.63
CA ASP A 173 7.19 -23.55 -16.42
C ASP A 173 7.12 -24.02 -17.89
#